data_AF-A0A3Q7IYI1-F1
#
_entry.id   AF-A0A3Q7IYI1-F1
#
_cell.length_a   1.000
_cell.length_b   1.000
_cell.length_c   1.000
_cell.angle_alpha   90.00
_cell.angle_beta   90.00
_cell.angle_gamma   90.00
#
_symmetry.space_group_name_H-M   'P 1'
#
loop_
_entity.id
_entity.type
_entity.pdbx_description
1 polymer ?
#
loop_
_entity_poly.entity_id
_entity_poly.type
_entity_poly.pdbx_seq_one_letter_code
_entity_poly.pdbx_strand_id
1 'polypeptide(L)' 'MGEERWVGGMEYNKNEWIREWGASMENNFRLSSRNLELVGIFGISTPILVYKGIIKEFHLHDYEWGKPHTKFVT' A
#
# COMPACT_ATOMS: atom_id res chain seq x y z
N MET A 1 -19.64 30.41 -23.42
CA MET A 1 -19.28 29.21 -22.64
C MET A 1 -18.36 29.69 -21.53
N GLY A 2 -18.80 29.64 -20.28
CA GLY A 2 -18.01 30.12 -19.14
C GLY A 2 -16.85 29.16 -18.85
N GLU A 3 -15.65 29.70 -18.67
CA GLU A 3 -14.49 28.95 -18.16
C GLU A 3 -14.80 28.41 -16.76
N GLU A 4 -14.88 27.09 -16.63
CA GLU A 4 -14.91 26.45 -15.32
C GLU A 4 -13.51 26.54 -14.68
N ARG A 5 -13.30 27.61 -13.91
CA ARG A 5 -12.10 27.81 -13.10
C ARG A 5 -12.27 27.09 -11.76
N TRP A 6 -11.34 26.20 -11.43
CA TRP A 6 -11.32 25.52 -10.13
C TRP A 6 -10.69 26.39 -9.04
N VAL A 7 -10.83 25.98 -7.77
CA VAL A 7 -10.31 26.71 -6.60
C VAL A 7 -8.81 26.97 -6.79
N GLY A 8 -8.43 28.26 -6.79
CA GLY A 8 -7.06 28.72 -7.07
C GLY A 8 -6.89 29.48 -8.40
N GLY A 9 -7.94 29.62 -9.21
CA GLY A 9 -7.91 30.48 -10.40
C GLY A 9 -7.09 29.93 -11.57
N MET A 10 -6.70 28.65 -11.51
CA MET A 10 -6.02 27.97 -12.61
C MET A 10 -7.02 27.56 -13.69
N GLU A 11 -6.64 27.77 -14.95
CA GLU A 11 -7.38 27.23 -16.10
C GLU A 11 -7.32 25.70 -16.07
N TYR A 12 -8.48 25.06 -16.07
CA TYR A 12 -8.58 23.61 -16.11
C TYR A 12 -8.78 23.15 -17.55
N ASN A 13 -7.74 22.59 -18.16
CA ASN A 13 -7.85 21.94 -19.45
C ASN A 13 -8.45 20.53 -19.24
N LYS A 14 -9.76 20.40 -19.50
CA LYS A 14 -10.48 19.12 -19.40
C LYS A 14 -9.96 18.15 -20.47
N ASN A 15 -9.04 17.26 -20.10
CA ASN A 15 -8.60 16.20 -20.99
C ASN A 15 -9.48 14.95 -20.82
N GLU A 16 -10.34 14.67 -21.80
CA GLU A 16 -11.25 13.52 -21.79
C GLU A 16 -10.50 12.19 -21.69
N TRP A 17 -9.32 12.07 -22.30
CA TRP A 17 -8.50 10.86 -22.24
C TRP A 17 -8.03 10.53 -20.83
N ILE A 18 -7.61 11.55 -20.07
CA ILE A 18 -7.16 11.37 -18.68
C ILE A 18 -8.34 10.98 -17.79
N ARG A 19 -9.52 11.59 -18.03
CA ARG A 19 -10.74 11.28 -17.29
C ARG A 19 -11.21 9.84 -17.54
N GLU A 20 -11.24 9.42 -18.80
CA GLU A 20 -11.65 8.07 -19.18
C GLU A 20 -10.65 7.01 -18.71
N TRP A 21 -9.35 7.30 -18.80
CA TRP A 21 -8.30 6.42 -18.27
C TRP A 21 -8.42 6.23 -16.76
N GLY A 22 -8.60 7.31 -15.99
CA GLY A 22 -8.81 7.24 -14.53
C GLY A 22 -10.07 6.46 -14.17
N ALA A 23 -11.19 6.76 -14.83
CA ALA A 23 -12.46 6.04 -14.61
C ALA A 23 -12.37 4.55 -14.96
N SER A 24 -11.57 4.17 -15.96
CA SER A 24 -11.33 2.77 -16.27
C SER A 24 -10.58 2.08 -15.13
N MET A 25 -9.49 2.67 -14.63
CA MET A 25 -8.69 2.08 -13.56
C MET A 25 -9.47 1.89 -12.25
N GLU A 26 -10.27 2.88 -11.85
CA GLU A 26 -11.07 2.81 -10.62
C GLU A 26 -12.09 1.65 -10.64
N ASN A 27 -12.60 1.30 -11.82
CA ASN A 27 -13.63 0.26 -11.98
C ASN A 27 -13.08 -1.14 -12.29
N ASN A 28 -11.77 -1.29 -12.51
CA ASN A 28 -11.18 -2.56 -12.92
C ASN A 28 -10.86 -3.51 -11.76
N PHE A 29 -10.88 -3.04 -10.51
CA PHE A 29 -10.67 -3.91 -9.37
C PHE A 29 -11.91 -4.79 -9.12
N ARG A 30 -11.75 -6.10 -9.33
CA ARG A 30 -12.79 -7.11 -9.06
C ARG A 30 -12.33 -8.06 -7.97
N LEU A 31 -13.25 -8.44 -7.09
CA LEU A 31 -13.03 -9.53 -6.13
C LEU A 31 -13.09 -10.87 -6.85
N SER A 32 -11.97 -11.25 -7.47
CA SER A 32 -11.76 -12.57 -8.05
C SER A 32 -10.89 -13.42 -7.13
N SER A 33 -10.97 -14.75 -7.23
CA SER A 33 -10.13 -15.64 -6.41
C SER A 33 -8.63 -15.36 -6.59
N ARG A 34 -8.20 -15.00 -7.81
CA ARG A 34 -6.81 -14.63 -8.11
C ARG A 34 -6.40 -13.30 -7.46
N ASN A 35 -7.30 -12.32 -7.44
CA ASN A 35 -7.03 -11.04 -6.79
C ASN A 35 -7.00 -11.17 -5.27
N LEU A 36 -7.86 -12.02 -4.69
CA LEU A 36 -7.84 -12.35 -3.27
C LEU A 36 -6.56 -13.07 -2.87
N GLU A 37 -6.07 -14.00 -3.70
CA GLU A 37 -4.78 -14.66 -3.48
C GLU A 37 -3.63 -13.65 -3.46
N LEU A 38 -3.60 -12.72 -4.43
CA LEU A 38 -2.59 -11.66 -4.48
C LEU A 38 -2.65 -10.73 -3.27
N VAL A 39 -3.85 -10.32 -2.86
CA VAL A 39 -4.04 -9.50 -1.65
C VAL A 39 -3.62 -10.28 -0.40
N GLY A 40 -3.89 -11.58 -0.33
CA GLY A 40 -3.43 -12.43 0.77
C GLY A 40 -1.91 -12.49 0.84
N ILE A 41 -1.24 -12.78 -0.28
CA ILE A 41 0.22 -12.94 -0.32
C ILE A 41 0.93 -11.61 -0.03
N PHE A 42 0.55 -10.54 -0.73
CA PHE A 42 1.26 -9.26 -0.64
C PHE A 42 0.72 -8.36 0.48
N GLY A 43 -0.57 -8.40 0.76
CA GLY A 43 -1.20 -7.56 1.78
C GLY A 43 -1.09 -8.14 3.20
N ILE A 44 -1.02 -9.47 3.35
CA ILE A 44 -1.01 -10.13 4.67
C ILE A 44 0.26 -10.93 4.90
N SER A 45 0.56 -11.89 4.02
CA SER A 45 1.69 -12.81 4.25
C SER A 45 3.03 -12.09 4.25
N THR A 46 3.27 -11.18 3.31
CA THR A 46 4.54 -10.46 3.19
C THR A 46 4.85 -9.61 4.43
N PRO A 47 3.95 -8.72 4.92
CA PRO A 47 4.20 -7.96 6.15
C PRO A 47 4.44 -8.83 7.38
N ILE A 48 3.69 -9.92 7.54
CA ILE A 48 3.85 -10.84 8.69
C ILE A 48 5.22 -11.52 8.66
N LEU A 49 5.65 -11.99 7.49
CA LEU A 49 6.95 -12.66 7.34
C LEU A 49 8.10 -11.69 7.56
N VAL A 50 8.01 -10.47 7.00
CA VAL A 50 9.00 -9.42 7.23
C VAL A 50 9.09 -9.07 8.72
N TYR A 51 7.95 -8.88 9.38
CA TYR A 51 7.90 -8.59 10.81
C TYR A 51 8.58 -9.66 11.66
N LYS A 52 8.20 -10.94 11.43
CA LYS A 52 8.79 -12.07 12.14
C LYS A 52 10.28 -12.24 11.86
N GLY A 53 10.71 -11.99 10.62
CA GLY A 53 12.12 -12.01 10.24
C GLY A 53 12.94 -10.98 11.00
N ILE A 54 12.48 -9.73 10.99
CA ILE A 54 13.11 -8.60 11.68
C ILE A 54 13.20 -8.88 13.19
N ILE A 55 12.09 -9.29 13.82
CA ILE A 55 12.08 -9.64 15.25
C ILE A 55 13.11 -10.70 15.59
N LYS A 56 13.16 -11.77 14.79
CA LYS A 56 14.09 -12.87 15.04
C LYS A 56 15.54 -12.41 14.97
N GLU A 57 15.86 -11.54 14.01
CA GLU A 57 17.18 -10.94 13.87
C GLU A 57 17.53 -10.04 15.06
N PHE A 58 16.60 -9.17 15.49
CA PHE A 58 16.77 -8.35 16.69
C PHE A 58 17.04 -9.18 17.94
N HIS A 59 16.31 -10.29 18.12
CA HIS A 59 16.53 -11.17 19.27
C HIS A 59 17.85 -11.92 19.24
N LEU A 60 18.33 -12.29 18.05
CA LEU A 60 19.65 -12.87 17.88
C LEU A 60 20.73 -11.86 18.30
N HIS A 61 20.59 -10.61 17.88
CA HIS A 61 21.53 -9.54 18.23
C HIS A 61 21.47 -9.20 19.72
N ASP A 62 20.28 -9.18 20.33
CA ASP A 62 20.10 -8.98 21.77
C ASP A 62 20.79 -10.09 22.58
N TYR A 63 20.68 -11.35 22.12
CA TYR A 63 21.37 -12.50 22.74
C TYR A 63 22.89 -12.37 22.65
N GLU A 64 23.42 -12.03 21.47
CA GLU A 64 24.87 -11.83 21.26
C GLU A 64 25.43 -10.67 22.10
N TRP A 65 24.63 -9.61 22.32
CA TRP A 65 25.02 -8.46 23.14
C TRP A 65 24.78 -8.69 24.65
N GLY A 66 24.17 -9.81 25.05
CA GLY A 66 23.82 -10.08 26.45
C GLY A 66 22.74 -9.15 27.01
N LYS A 67 21.92 -8.55 26.14
CA LYS A 67 20.78 -7.71 26.54
C LYS A 67 19.54 -8.56 26.81
N PRO A 68 18.67 -8.16 27.76
CA PRO A 68 17.41 -8.85 27.99
C PRO A 68 16.50 -8.70 26.77
N HIS A 69 15.73 -9.75 26.48
CA HIS A 69 14.85 -9.84 25.32
C HIS A 69 13.80 -8.72 25.31
N THR A 70 13.83 -7.88 24.26
CA THR A 70 12.89 -6.77 24.10
C THR A 70 11.55 -7.28 23.57
N LYS A 71 10.41 -6.95 24.20
CA LYS A 71 9.10 -7.36 23.65
C LYS A 71 8.69 -6.44 22.49
N PHE A 72 8.54 -7.01 21.30
CA PHE A 72 7.88 -6.37 20.17
C PHE A 72 6.39 -6.77 20.13
N VAL A 73 5.54 -5.94 19.51
CA VAL A 73 4.08 -6.11 19.46
C VAL A 73 3.70 -7.47 18.84
N THR A 74 3.15 -8.38 19.64
CA THR A 74 2.57 -9.63 19.15
C THR A 74 1.12 -9.40 18.71
#